data_AF-A0A7K3XHM0-F1
#
_entry.id   AF-A0A7K3XHM0-F1
#
_cell.length_a   1.000
_cell.length_b   1.000
_cell.length_c   1.000
_cell.angle_alpha   90.00
_cell.angle_beta   90.00
_cell.angle_gamma   90.00
#
_symmetry.space_group_name_H-M   'P 1'
#
loop_
_entity.id
_entity.type
_entity.pdbx_description
1 polymer ?
#
loop_
_entity_poly.entity_id
_entity_poly.type
_entity_poly.pdbx_seq_one_letter_code
_entity_poly.pdbx_strand_id
1 'polypeptide(L)' 'MKKEYLAHLMLVFGIMTVVLIIALGVYILLSPSFDNQPKYFRMIFAGVIMTYGFYRAATILYKFKNKEDKQ' A
#
# COMPACT_ATOMS: atom_id res chain seq x y z
N MET A 1 8.63 6.38 26.97
CA MET A 1 9.62 6.19 25.89
C MET A 1 9.37 4.99 24.97
N LYS A 2 9.14 3.74 25.42
CA LYS A 2 9.00 2.59 24.48
C LYS A 2 7.75 2.60 23.58
N LYS A 3 6.60 3.12 24.03
CA LYS A 3 5.32 3.05 23.27
C LYS A 3 5.27 3.97 22.05
N GLU A 4 5.80 5.19 22.15
CA GLU A 4 5.80 6.16 21.05
C GLU A 4 6.73 5.72 19.91
N TYR A 5 7.91 5.21 20.25
CA TYR A 5 8.84 4.62 19.29
C TYR A 5 8.22 3.44 18.51
N LEU A 6 7.51 2.55 19.21
CA LEU A 6 6.80 1.43 18.56
C LEU A 6 5.66 1.91 17.65
N ALA A 7 4.92 2.95 18.05
CA ALA A 7 3.87 3.54 17.23
C ALA A 7 4.43 4.17 15.95
N HIS A 8 5.59 4.84 16.04
CA HIS A 8 6.28 5.43 14.89
C HIS A 8 6.82 4.36 13.94
N LEU A 9 7.44 3.31 14.48
CA LEU A 9 7.88 2.14 13.70
C LEU A 9 6.74 1.47 12.94
N MET A 10 5.58 1.25 13.59
CA MET A 10 4.41 0.66 12.94
C MET A 10 3.87 1.54 11.81
N LEU A 11 3.94 2.86 11.96
CA LEU A 11 3.53 3.80 10.92
C LEU A 11 4.48 3.73 9.72
N VAL A 12 5.79 3.81 9.95
CA VAL A 12 6.81 3.70 8.89
C VAL A 12 6.67 2.38 8.16
N PHE A 13 6.50 1.27 8.89
CA PHE A 13 6.27 -0.04 8.30
C PHE A 13 4.97 -0.09 7.48
N GLY A 14 3.91 0.57 7.96
CA GLY A 14 2.66 0.70 7.22
C GLY A 14 2.83 1.44 5.89
N ILE A 15 3.54 2.58 5.90
CA ILE A 15 3.84 3.36 4.70
C ILE A 15 4.71 2.56 3.73
N MET A 16 5.78 1.93 4.22
CA MET A 16 6.62 1.07 3.38
C MET A 16 5.82 -0.03 2.69
N THR A 17 4.93 -0.69 3.45
CA THR A 17 4.07 -1.74 2.90
C THR A 17 3.17 -1.21 1.77
N VAL A 18 2.57 -0.03 1.96
CA VAL A 18 1.76 0.63 0.92
C VAL A 18 2.58 0.92 -0.33
N VAL A 19 3.79 1.47 -0.16
CA VAL A 19 4.69 1.77 -1.28
C VAL A 19 5.04 0.48 -2.05
N LEU A 20 5.35 -0.61 -1.35
CA LEU A 20 5.65 -1.90 -1.97
C LEU A 20 4.45 -2.48 -2.72
N ILE A 21 3.23 -2.34 -2.18
CA ILE A 21 2.00 -2.81 -2.84
C ILE A 21 1.74 -2.03 -4.13
N ILE A 22 1.88 -0.71 -4.10
CA ILE A 22 1.69 0.14 -5.29
C ILE A 22 2.77 -0.17 -6.32
N ALA A 23 4.04 -0.27 -5.90
CA ALA A 23 5.15 -0.63 -6.77
C ALA A 23 4.95 -2.00 -7.41
N LEU A 24 4.42 -2.98 -6.66
CA LEU A 24 4.06 -4.30 -7.19
C LEU A 24 2.97 -4.21 -8.25
N GLY A 25 1.91 -3.43 -8.01
CA GLY A 25 0.84 -3.22 -9.00
C GLY A 25 1.35 -2.60 -10.30
N VAL A 26 2.23 -1.59 -10.19
CA VAL A 26 2.89 -0.96 -11.36
C VAL A 26 3.81 -1.96 -12.06
N TYR A 27 4.61 -2.72 -11.30
CA TYR A 27 5.50 -3.74 -11.84
C TYR A 27 4.73 -4.81 -12.62
N ILE A 28 3.57 -5.25 -12.13
CA ILE A 28 2.71 -6.21 -12.84
C ILE A 28 2.20 -5.65 -14.18
N LEU A 29 1.94 -4.35 -14.27
CA LEU A 29 1.48 -3.74 -15.52
C LEU A 29 2.58 -3.56 -16.56
N LEU A 30 3.79 -3.24 -16.12
CA LEU A 30 4.90 -2.83 -16.98
C LEU A 30 5.91 -3.95 -17.25
N SER A 31 6.01 -4.96 -16.38
CA SER A 31 7.02 -6.01 -16.51
C SER A 31 6.67 -7.00 -17.62
N PRO A 32 7.60 -7.29 -18.55
CA PRO A 32 7.43 -8.32 -19.57
C PRO A 32 7.22 -9.73 -18.99
N SER A 33 7.58 -9.93 -17.71
CA SER A 33 7.41 -11.21 -17.03
C SER A 33 5.96 -11.69 -17.00
N PHE A 34 4.99 -10.79 -17.19
CA PHE A 34 3.56 -11.08 -17.19
C PHE A 34 2.94 -11.11 -18.60
N ASP A 35 3.74 -11.09 -19.66
CA ASP A 35 3.22 -11.16 -21.04
C ASP A 35 2.69 -12.57 -21.41
N ASN A 36 3.11 -13.60 -20.66
CA ASN A 36 2.59 -14.97 -20.80
C ASN A 36 1.17 -15.14 -20.23
N GLN A 37 0.62 -14.13 -19.56
CA GLN A 37 -0.71 -14.18 -18.95
C GLN A 37 -1.74 -13.41 -19.81
N PRO A 38 -3.02 -13.81 -19.80
CA PRO A 38 -4.06 -13.06 -20.49
C PRO A 38 -4.07 -11.60 -20.05
N LYS A 39 -4.02 -10.67 -21.01
CA LYS A 39 -3.95 -9.22 -20.76
C LYS A 39 -5.02 -8.72 -19.80
N TYR A 40 -6.23 -9.29 -19.87
CA TYR A 40 -7.35 -8.97 -18.98
C TYR A 40 -7.07 -9.37 -17.52
N PHE A 41 -6.53 -10.57 -17.28
CA PHE A 41 -6.17 -11.03 -15.94
C PHE A 41 -5.09 -10.14 -15.31
N ARG A 42 -4.08 -9.76 -16.10
CA ARG A 42 -3.02 -8.84 -15.64
C ARG A 42 -3.60 -7.49 -15.21
N MET A 43 -4.47 -6.90 -16.02
CA MET A 43 -5.11 -5.62 -15.71
C MET A 43 -6.00 -5.70 -14.47
N ILE A 44 -6.82 -6.74 -14.34
CA ILE A 44 -7.70 -6.93 -13.18
C ILE A 44 -6.85 -7.11 -11.91
N PHE A 45 -5.85 -7.98 -11.96
CA PHE A 45 -5.00 -8.26 -10.79
C PHE A 45 -4.22 -7.03 -10.33
N ALA A 46 -3.59 -6.31 -11.26
CA ALA A 46 -2.92 -5.05 -10.93
C ALA A 46 -3.90 -3.99 -10.41
N GLY A 47 -5.11 -3.91 -10.99
CA GLY A 47 -6.16 -3.01 -10.52
C GLY A 47 -6.59 -3.30 -9.08
N VAL A 48 -6.78 -4.57 -8.72
CA VAL A 48 -7.11 -5.00 -7.36
C VAL A 48 -5.99 -4.65 -6.39
N ILE A 49 -4.74 -4.96 -6.73
CA ILE A 49 -3.56 -4.67 -5.90
C ILE A 49 -3.43 -3.16 -5.66
N MET A 50 -3.54 -2.35 -6.71
CA MET A 50 -3.45 -0.89 -6.56
C MET A 50 -4.61 -0.34 -5.74
N THR A 51 -5.84 -0.79 -5.98
CA THR A 51 -7.01 -0.38 -5.19
C THR A 51 -6.82 -0.68 -3.70
N TYR A 52 -6.31 -1.87 -3.39
CA TYR A 52 -5.99 -2.25 -2.01
C TYR A 52 -4.88 -1.36 -1.41
N GLY A 53 -3.83 -1.06 -2.18
CA GLY A 53 -2.77 -0.14 -1.79
C GLY A 53 -3.30 1.24 -1.43
N PHE A 54 -4.17 1.82 -2.26
CA PHE A 54 -4.81 3.11 -2.00
C PHE A 54 -5.75 3.07 -0.79
N TYR A 55 -6.58 2.03 -0.66
CA TYR A 55 -7.44 1.85 0.51
C TYR A 55 -6.63 1.82 1.81
N ARG A 56 -5.50 1.10 1.81
CA ARG A 56 -4.62 1.00 2.97
C ARG A 56 -3.89 2.31 3.26
N ALA A 57 -3.46 3.04 2.23
CA ALA A 57 -2.92 4.39 2.36
C ALA A 57 -3.93 5.34 3.04
N ALA A 58 -5.17 5.37 2.55
CA ALA A 58 -6.24 6.19 3.12
C ALA A 58 -6.51 5.83 4.58
N THR A 59 -6.51 4.54 4.91
CA THR A 59 -6.69 4.06 6.30
C THR A 59 -5.56 4.53 7.22
N ILE A 60 -4.31 4.51 6.76
CA ILE A 60 -3.16 4.99 7.54
C ILE A 60 -3.27 6.50 7.76
N LEU A 61 -3.58 7.28 6.71
CA LEU A 61 -3.75 8.73 6.80
C LEU A 61 -4.90 9.11 7.74
N TYR A 62 -6.03 8.41 7.65
CA TYR A 62 -7.18 8.64 8.54
C TYR A 62 -6.85 8.33 10.00
N LYS A 63 -6.14 7.23 10.27
CA LYS A 63 -5.68 6.88 11.62
C LYS A 63 -4.66 7.87 12.17
N PHE A 64 -3.84 8.47 11.31
CA PHE A 64 -2.87 9.48 11.70
C PHE A 64 -3.58 10.79 12.09
N LYS A 65 -4.46 11.29 11.22
CA LYS A 65 -5.25 12.50 11.48
C LYS A 65 -6.11 12.39 12.76
N ASN A 66 -6.81 11.28 12.97
CA ASN A 66 -7.61 11.07 14.19
C ASN A 66 -6.79 10.88 15.48
N LYS A 67 -5.47 10.64 15.37
CA LYS A 67 -4.57 10.61 16.53
C LYS A 67 -4.10 12.02 16.92
N GLU A 68 -3.92 12.90 15.94
CA GLU A 68 -3.59 14.32 16.19
C GLU A 68 -4.75 15.04 16.88
N ASP A 69 -6.01 14.77 16.50
CA ASP A 69 -7.21 15.39 17.11
C ASP A 69 -7.48 14.93 18.57
N LYS A 70 -6.75 13.93 19.09
CA LYS A 70 -6.92 13.37 20.44
C LYS A 70 -5.74 13.60 21.39
N GLN A 71 -4.73 14.33 20.95
CA GLN A 71 -3.63 14.81 21.80
C GLN A 71 -3.89 16.25 22.24
#